data_AF-A0A8H5RHZ4-F1
#
_entry.id   AF-A0A8H5RHZ4-F1
#
_cell.length_a   1.000
_cell.length_b   1.000
_cell.length_c   1.000
_cell.angle_alpha   90.00
_cell.angle_beta   90.00
_cell.angle_gamma   90.00
#
_symmetry.space_group_name_H-M   'P 1'
#
loop_
_entity.id
_entity.type
_entity.pdbx_description
1 polymer ?
#
loop_
_entity_poly.entity_id
_entity_poly.type
_entity_poly.pdbx_seq_one_letter_code
_entity_poly.pdbx_strand_id
1 'polypeptide(L)'
;MANTNKRTGTGAKASVEIDPSASGTIVRIVSAAESTFNILLAIPMIFNADKAFKRMYLTDDPSAAPYAVPMMQLCGISLAAMTVPMMLGVPNRAGAVETRRITYQMLASFEAMALPLLFWQARLAGDDGSGIYPTKLTLASGLAMGVALGFRVFVLFMKPEWMGKYQGEVRLN
;
A
#
# COMPACT_ATOMS: atom_id res chain seq x y z
N MET A 1 -35.27 34.80 -44.02
CA MET A 1 -34.67 33.47 -44.25
C MET A 1 -33.17 33.71 -44.42
N ALA A 2 -32.24 33.19 -43.62
CA ALA A 2 -32.15 31.87 -43.01
C ALA A 2 -31.72 31.94 -41.53
N ASN A 3 -32.27 31.01 -40.75
CA ASN A 3 -31.88 30.64 -39.39
C ASN A 3 -31.05 29.36 -39.52
N THR A 4 -29.93 29.22 -38.80
CA THR A 4 -29.52 27.93 -38.18
C THR A 4 -28.24 28.08 -37.37
N ASN A 5 -28.44 28.31 -36.07
CA ASN A 5 -27.83 27.61 -34.95
C ASN A 5 -26.45 26.96 -35.16
N LYS A 6 -25.43 27.69 -34.71
CA LYS A 6 -24.15 27.15 -34.26
C LYS A 6 -24.40 26.31 -32.99
N ARG A 7 -24.65 25.01 -33.13
CA ARG A 7 -24.58 24.08 -31.99
C ARG A 7 -23.13 24.02 -31.53
N THR A 8 -22.81 24.79 -30.50
CA THR A 8 -21.69 24.50 -29.61
C THR A 8 -21.98 23.15 -28.98
N GLY A 9 -21.44 22.09 -29.58
CA GLY A 9 -21.41 20.77 -28.98
C GLY A 9 -20.62 20.89 -27.67
N THR A 10 -21.34 20.96 -26.56
CA THR A 10 -20.82 20.59 -25.25
C THR A 10 -20.26 19.19 -25.43
N GLY A 11 -18.93 19.08 -25.43
CA GLY A 11 -18.24 17.80 -25.37
C GLY A 11 -18.75 17.08 -24.13
N ALA A 12 -19.67 16.14 -24.35
CA ALA A 12 -20.07 15.21 -23.32
C ALA A 12 -18.77 14.56 -22.86
N LYS A 13 -18.36 14.80 -21.61
CA LYS A 13 -17.36 13.97 -20.95
C LYS A 13 -17.91 12.55 -21.10
N ALA A 14 -17.34 11.78 -22.02
CA ALA A 14 -17.67 10.37 -22.12
C ALA A 14 -17.45 9.83 -20.70
N SER A 15 -18.52 9.33 -20.08
CA SER A 15 -18.42 8.71 -18.77
C SER A 15 -17.50 7.51 -18.97
N VAL A 16 -16.24 7.68 -18.58
CA VAL A 16 -15.28 6.58 -18.55
C VAL A 16 -15.82 5.61 -17.50
N GLU A 17 -16.53 4.60 -17.98
CA GLU A 17 -17.21 3.61 -17.16
C GLU A 17 -16.25 2.44 -16.96
N ILE A 18 -16.31 1.79 -15.80
CA ILE A 18 -15.44 0.66 -15.52
C ILE A 18 -16.06 -0.60 -16.13
N ASP A 19 -15.24 -1.37 -16.84
CA ASP A 19 -15.65 -2.62 -17.45
C ASP A 19 -16.20 -3.59 -16.37
N PRO A 20 -17.48 -4.02 -16.46
CA PRO A 20 -18.03 -4.98 -15.50
C PRO A 20 -17.30 -6.33 -15.52
N SER A 21 -16.73 -6.73 -16.67
CA SER A 21 -15.93 -7.96 -16.82
C SER A 21 -14.52 -7.85 -16.22
N ALA A 22 -14.02 -6.63 -16.01
CA ALA A 22 -12.73 -6.34 -15.42
C ALA A 22 -12.84 -5.16 -14.44
N SER A 23 -13.63 -5.34 -13.39
CA SER A 23 -13.88 -4.31 -12.36
C SER A 23 -12.76 -4.18 -11.32
N GLY A 24 -11.77 -5.07 -11.38
CA GLY A 24 -10.64 -5.12 -10.44
C GLY A 24 -11.01 -5.63 -9.04
N THR A 25 -12.06 -6.44 -8.92
CA THR A 25 -12.58 -6.95 -7.64
C THR A 25 -11.51 -7.58 -6.74
N ILE A 26 -10.59 -8.37 -7.30
CA ILE A 26 -9.53 -9.03 -6.53
C ILE A 26 -8.66 -8.00 -5.83
N VAL A 27 -8.11 -7.03 -6.57
CA VAL A 27 -7.26 -5.95 -6.02
C VAL A 27 -8.04 -5.12 -5.01
N ARG A 28 -9.33 -4.87 -5.24
CA ARG A 28 -10.17 -4.10 -4.31
C ARG A 28 -10.36 -4.82 -2.98
N ILE A 29 -10.65 -6.11 -3.00
CA ILE A 29 -10.81 -6.93 -1.79
C ILE A 29 -9.49 -7.01 -1.03
N VAL A 30 -8.40 -7.32 -1.73
CA VAL A 30 -7.06 -7.40 -1.12
C VAL A 30 -6.67 -6.05 -0.52
N SER A 31 -6.82 -4.96 -1.27
CA SER A 31 -6.52 -3.60 -0.78
C SER A 31 -7.38 -3.22 0.43
N ALA A 32 -8.66 -3.60 0.44
CA ALA A 32 -9.54 -3.33 1.58
C ALA A 32 -9.10 -4.11 2.82
N ALA A 33 -8.83 -5.42 2.68
CA ALA A 33 -8.37 -6.27 3.78
C ALA A 33 -7.02 -5.79 4.34
N GLU A 34 -6.07 -5.49 3.46
CA GLU A 34 -4.76 -4.98 3.85
C GLU A 34 -4.85 -3.61 4.50
N SER A 35 -5.71 -2.71 3.99
CA SER A 35 -5.95 -1.42 4.62
C SER A 35 -6.52 -1.56 6.04
N THR A 36 -7.46 -2.47 6.26
CA THR A 36 -7.99 -2.76 7.59
C THR A 36 -6.89 -3.25 8.52
N PHE A 37 -6.05 -4.19 8.06
CA PHE A 37 -4.94 -4.69 8.86
C PHE A 37 -3.93 -3.58 9.21
N ASN A 38 -3.56 -2.74 8.24
CA ASN A 38 -2.63 -1.63 8.46
C ASN A 38 -3.15 -0.62 9.49
N ILE A 39 -4.44 -0.28 9.46
CA ILE A 39 -5.05 0.61 10.48
C ILE A 39 -5.06 -0.06 11.85
N LEU A 40 -5.44 -1.33 11.94
CA LEU A 40 -5.42 -2.08 13.20
C LEU A 40 -4.01 -2.19 13.79
N LEU A 41 -2.98 -2.24 12.94
CA LEU A 41 -1.58 -2.25 13.35
C LEU A 41 -1.09 -0.84 13.74
N ALA A 42 -1.48 0.19 13.00
CA ALA A 42 -1.06 1.57 13.24
C ALA A 42 -1.56 2.11 14.59
N ILE A 43 -2.78 1.75 15.01
CA ILE A 43 -3.36 2.21 16.28
C ILE A 43 -2.45 1.92 17.49
N PRO A 44 -2.05 0.67 17.79
CA PRO A 44 -1.15 0.40 18.90
C PRO A 44 0.25 0.96 18.68
N MET A 45 0.72 1.12 17.44
CA MET A 45 2.02 1.76 17.15
C MET A 45 2.04 3.25 17.54
N ILE A 46 0.91 3.95 17.38
CA ILE A 46 0.79 5.38 17.70
C ILE A 46 0.53 5.58 19.20
N PHE A 47 -0.47 4.88 19.75
CA PHE A 47 -0.96 5.15 21.11
C PHE A 47 -0.32 4.27 22.19
N ASN A 48 0.21 3.10 21.83
CA ASN A 48 0.82 2.13 22.75
C ASN A 48 2.22 1.72 22.26
N ALA A 49 2.98 2.68 21.75
CA ALA A 49 4.20 2.44 20.97
C ALA A 49 5.24 1.57 21.70
N ASP A 50 5.45 1.77 23.00
CA ASP A 50 6.37 0.94 23.81
C ASP A 50 5.97 -0.55 23.78
N LYS A 51 4.70 -0.85 24.04
CA LYS A 51 4.17 -2.22 24.02
C LYS A 51 4.20 -2.81 22.62
N ALA A 52 3.87 -2.01 21.60
CA ALA A 52 3.89 -2.44 20.22
C ALA A 52 5.31 -2.76 19.76
N PHE A 53 6.27 -1.89 20.07
CA PHE A 53 7.69 -2.09 19.80
C PHE A 53 8.24 -3.31 20.55
N LYS A 54 7.87 -3.51 21.82
CA LYS A 54 8.23 -4.71 22.58
C LYS A 54 7.74 -5.99 21.94
N ARG A 55 6.48 -6.00 21.55
CA ARG A 55 5.86 -7.17 20.92
C ARG A 55 6.47 -7.48 19.56
N MET A 56 6.78 -6.46 18.77
CA MET A 56 7.29 -6.62 17.41
C MET A 56 8.80 -6.86 17.34
N TYR A 57 9.59 -6.25 18.22
CA TYR A 57 11.02 -6.09 17.97
C TYR A 57 11.93 -6.41 19.18
N LEU A 58 11.62 -5.97 20.40
CA LEU A 58 12.60 -6.04 21.50
C LEU A 58 12.94 -7.46 21.99
N THR A 59 14.23 -7.59 22.29
CA THR A 59 14.90 -8.44 23.29
C THR A 59 14.62 -7.97 24.73
N ASP A 60 14.94 -8.80 25.72
CA ASP A 60 14.53 -8.60 27.12
C ASP A 60 15.15 -7.38 27.84
N ASP A 61 16.05 -6.60 27.20
CA ASP A 61 16.67 -5.39 27.77
C ASP A 61 16.06 -4.08 27.20
N PRO A 62 15.26 -3.34 27.99
CA PRO A 62 14.63 -2.08 27.57
C PRO A 62 15.60 -0.90 27.40
N SER A 63 16.84 -0.99 27.90
CA SER A 63 17.81 0.12 27.87
C SER A 63 18.45 0.32 26.49
N ALA A 64 18.36 -0.69 25.61
CA ALA A 64 19.00 -0.70 24.30
C ALA A 64 18.36 0.24 23.26
N ALA A 65 17.15 0.75 23.48
CA ALA A 65 16.41 1.49 22.46
C ALA A 65 15.72 2.78 22.97
N PRO A 66 16.49 3.80 23.40
CA PRO A 66 15.94 5.06 23.91
C PRO A 66 15.07 5.83 22.90
N TYR A 67 15.27 5.58 21.60
CA TYR A 67 14.49 6.19 20.52
C TYR A 67 13.38 5.28 19.96
N ALA A 68 13.14 4.11 20.55
CA ALA A 68 12.16 3.14 20.06
C ALA A 68 10.73 3.69 20.00
N VAL A 69 10.29 4.34 21.08
CA VAL A 69 8.93 4.88 21.18
C VAL A 69 8.62 5.91 20.09
N PRO A 70 9.39 7.01 19.94
CA PRO A 70 9.10 7.99 18.90
C PRO A 70 9.26 7.42 17.49
N MET A 71 10.21 6.52 17.25
CA MET A 71 10.34 5.84 15.95
C MET A 71 9.15 4.95 15.65
N MET A 72 8.64 4.22 16.65
CA MET A 72 7.47 3.36 16.49
C MET A 72 6.20 4.17 16.19
N GLN A 73 6.03 5.33 16.84
CA GLN A 73 4.94 6.25 16.53
C GLN A 73 5.04 6.79 15.10
N LEU A 74 6.24 7.17 14.66
CA LEU A 74 6.47 7.61 13.29
C LEU A 74 6.12 6.49 12.30
N CYS A 75 6.55 5.25 12.55
CA CYS A 75 6.16 4.09 11.75
C CYS A 75 4.64 3.89 11.71
N GLY A 76 3.95 4.06 12.84
CA GLY A 76 2.49 3.97 12.90
C GLY A 76 1.78 5.04 12.08
N ILE A 77 2.25 6.29 12.16
CA ILE A 77 1.73 7.41 11.35
C ILE A 77 1.99 7.16 9.86
N SER A 78 3.21 6.75 9.50
CA SER A 78 3.57 6.42 8.11
C SER A 78 2.70 5.29 7.55
N LEU A 79 2.47 4.23 8.33
CA LEU A 79 1.61 3.12 7.94
C LEU A 79 0.16 3.57 7.70
N ALA A 80 -0.39 4.39 8.60
CA ALA A 80 -1.71 4.96 8.44
C ALA A 80 -1.81 5.86 7.19
N ALA A 81 -0.80 6.71 6.96
CA ALA A 81 -0.74 7.60 5.80
C ALA A 81 -0.65 6.82 4.47
N MET A 82 0.18 5.78 4.39
CA MET A 82 0.32 4.91 3.21
C MET A 82 -0.95 4.10 2.92
N THR A 83 -1.81 3.89 3.92
CA THR A 83 -3.09 3.19 3.78
C THR A 83 -4.17 4.04 3.11
N VAL A 84 -4.08 5.36 3.19
CA VAL A 84 -5.04 6.28 2.55
C VAL A 84 -5.19 6.03 1.04
N PRO A 85 -4.12 6.04 0.21
CA PRO A 85 -4.26 5.80 -1.22
C PRO A 85 -4.74 4.37 -1.56
N MET A 86 -4.53 3.39 -0.67
CA MET A 86 -5.11 2.05 -0.82
C MET A 86 -6.62 2.07 -0.67
N MET A 87 -7.12 2.71 0.39
CA MET A 87 -8.57 2.86 0.62
C MET A 87 -9.25 3.66 -0.50
N LEU A 88 -8.59 4.70 -1.01
CA LEU A 88 -9.11 5.49 -2.13
C LEU A 88 -9.23 4.69 -3.44
N GLY A 89 -8.43 3.63 -3.59
CA GLY A 89 -8.50 2.68 -4.70
C GLY A 89 -9.59 1.62 -4.56
N VAL A 90 -10.21 1.44 -3.38
CA VAL A 90 -11.24 0.41 -3.16
C VAL A 90 -12.57 0.72 -3.87
N PRO A 91 -13.12 1.95 -3.85
CA PRO A 91 -14.31 2.28 -4.61
C PRO A 91 -14.11 2.08 -6.12
N ASN A 92 -15.16 1.65 -6.81
CA ASN A 92 -15.13 1.48 -8.26
C ASN A 92 -15.68 2.73 -8.95
N ARG A 93 -14.85 3.78 -9.05
CA ARG A 93 -15.20 5.09 -9.64
C ARG A 93 -14.15 5.53 -10.66
N ALA A 94 -14.46 6.57 -11.45
CA ALA A 94 -13.50 7.17 -12.37
C ALA A 94 -12.18 7.53 -11.64
N GLY A 95 -11.04 7.23 -12.26
CA GLY A 95 -9.71 7.40 -11.66
C GLY A 95 -9.25 6.28 -10.71
N ALA A 96 -10.10 5.31 -10.40
CA ALA A 96 -9.73 4.24 -9.46
C ALA A 96 -8.67 3.28 -10.01
N VAL A 97 -8.62 3.04 -11.32
CA VAL A 97 -7.63 2.11 -11.92
C VAL A 97 -6.24 2.72 -11.83
N GLU A 98 -6.10 4.00 -12.16
CA GLU A 98 -4.85 4.76 -12.02
C GLU A 98 -4.44 4.83 -10.55
N THR A 99 -5.38 5.11 -9.65
CA THR A 99 -5.13 5.15 -8.20
C THR A 99 -4.57 3.82 -7.72
N ARG A 100 -5.20 2.68 -8.07
CA ARG A 100 -4.70 1.34 -7.69
C ARG A 100 -3.30 1.08 -8.23
N ARG A 101 -3.05 1.43 -9.50
CA ARG A 101 -1.75 1.23 -10.16
C ARG A 101 -0.66 2.05 -9.47
N ILE A 102 -0.88 3.34 -9.24
CA ILE A 102 0.07 4.23 -8.55
C ILE A 102 0.32 3.74 -7.13
N THR A 103 -0.73 3.38 -6.40
CA THR A 103 -0.61 2.84 -5.04
C THR A 103 0.24 1.58 -5.02
N TYR A 104 0.01 0.62 -5.92
CA TYR A 104 0.79 -0.62 -5.97
C TYR A 104 2.24 -0.37 -6.35
N GLN A 105 2.51 0.55 -7.29
CA GLN A 105 3.88 0.94 -7.64
C GLN A 105 4.61 1.57 -6.45
N MET A 106 3.96 2.50 -5.75
CA MET A 106 4.52 3.15 -4.56
C MET A 106 4.85 2.12 -3.48
N LEU A 107 3.90 1.24 -3.15
CA LEU A 107 4.08 0.22 -2.12
C LEU A 107 5.12 -0.84 -2.51
N ALA A 108 5.12 -1.31 -3.77
CA ALA A 108 6.13 -2.25 -4.25
C ALA A 108 7.54 -1.64 -4.19
N SER A 109 7.67 -0.35 -4.52
CA SER A 109 8.95 0.36 -4.44
C SER A 109 9.45 0.45 -2.99
N PHE A 110 8.55 0.81 -2.07
CA PHE A 110 8.85 0.83 -0.64
C PHE A 110 9.29 -0.55 -0.13
N GLU A 111 8.54 -1.61 -0.45
CA GLU A 111 8.85 -2.97 0.00
C GLU A 111 10.14 -3.51 -0.60
N ALA A 112 10.42 -3.21 -1.86
CA ALA A 112 11.66 -3.60 -2.53
C ALA A 112 12.90 -2.95 -1.89
N MET A 113 12.76 -1.76 -1.31
CA MET A 113 13.83 -1.09 -0.56
C MET A 113 13.91 -1.57 0.90
N ALA A 114 12.76 -1.77 1.54
CA ALA A 114 12.70 -2.11 2.95
C ALA A 114 13.06 -3.58 3.23
N LEU A 115 12.71 -4.53 2.35
CA LEU A 115 13.04 -5.95 2.55
C LEU A 115 14.55 -6.21 2.64
N PRO A 116 15.42 -5.71 1.71
CA PRO A 116 16.87 -5.86 1.85
C PRO A 116 17.40 -5.27 3.15
N LEU A 117 16.88 -4.11 3.57
CA LEU A 117 17.27 -3.47 4.83
C LEU A 117 16.91 -4.35 6.04
N LEU A 118 15.70 -4.92 6.06
CA LEU A 118 15.29 -5.84 7.12
C LEU A 118 16.20 -7.08 7.16
N PHE A 119 16.45 -7.71 6.01
CA PHE A 119 17.35 -8.87 5.97
C PHE A 119 18.78 -8.51 6.40
N TRP A 120 19.29 -7.33 6.04
CA TRP A 120 20.58 -6.84 6.50
C TRP A 120 20.61 -6.67 8.02
N GLN A 121 19.60 -6.01 8.61
CA GLN A 121 19.49 -5.83 10.05
C GLN A 121 19.43 -7.18 10.79
N ALA A 122 18.62 -8.12 10.28
CA ALA A 122 18.48 -9.44 10.89
C ALA A 122 19.74 -10.30 10.80
N ARG A 123 20.53 -10.20 9.73
CA ARG A 123 21.65 -11.12 9.45
C ARG A 123 23.02 -10.55 9.76
N LEU A 124 23.25 -9.28 9.46
CA LEU A 124 24.57 -8.65 9.46
C LEU A 124 24.77 -7.73 10.65
N ALA A 125 23.74 -7.00 11.08
CA ALA A 125 23.78 -6.28 12.35
C ALA A 125 23.59 -7.22 13.56
N GLY A 126 22.76 -8.27 13.40
CA GLY A 126 22.50 -9.25 14.45
C GLY A 126 21.76 -8.66 15.65
N ASP A 127 21.60 -9.45 16.72
CA ASP A 127 20.95 -8.99 17.96
C ASP A 127 21.71 -7.81 18.59
N ASP A 128 23.04 -7.92 18.72
CA ASP A 128 23.89 -6.93 19.39
C ASP A 128 24.01 -5.59 18.63
N GLY A 129 23.92 -5.61 17.30
CA GLY A 129 24.04 -4.42 16.45
C GLY A 129 22.71 -3.75 16.10
N SER A 130 21.59 -4.47 16.15
CA SER A 130 20.26 -3.93 15.81
C SER A 130 19.35 -3.72 17.03
N GLY A 131 19.58 -4.42 18.14
CA GLY A 131 18.71 -4.39 19.31
C GLY A 131 17.34 -5.06 19.08
N ILE A 132 17.23 -5.92 18.06
CA ILE A 132 15.97 -6.52 17.61
C ILE A 132 16.14 -8.01 17.29
N TYR A 133 15.21 -8.85 17.74
CA TYR A 133 15.22 -10.29 17.42
C TYR A 133 15.19 -10.56 15.89
N PRO A 134 16.25 -11.16 15.31
CA PRO A 134 16.32 -11.51 13.89
C PRO A 134 15.12 -12.30 13.41
N THR A 135 14.67 -13.25 14.23
CA THR A 135 13.54 -14.13 13.95
C THR A 135 12.24 -13.34 13.74
N LYS A 136 11.97 -12.30 14.56
CA LYS A 136 10.78 -11.46 14.37
C LYS A 136 10.92 -10.59 13.14
N LEU A 137 12.11 -10.06 12.90
CA LEU A 137 12.38 -9.22 11.74
C LEU A 137 12.24 -10.01 10.42
N THR A 138 12.65 -11.28 10.37
CA THR A 138 12.55 -12.12 9.17
C THR A 138 11.19 -12.81 9.02
N LEU A 139 10.67 -13.46 10.06
CA LEU A 139 9.46 -14.29 9.95
C LEU A 139 8.17 -13.48 10.09
N ALA A 140 8.14 -12.46 10.96
CA ALA A 140 6.92 -11.66 11.12
C ALA A 140 6.85 -10.54 10.08
N SER A 141 7.89 -9.71 10.01
CA SER A 141 7.89 -8.54 9.10
C SER A 141 8.34 -8.90 7.68
N GLY A 142 9.48 -9.59 7.54
CA GLY A 142 10.07 -9.92 6.24
C GLY A 142 9.19 -10.83 5.39
N LEU A 143 8.63 -11.91 5.96
CA LEU A 143 7.75 -12.81 5.21
C LEU A 143 6.46 -12.12 4.75
N ALA A 144 5.80 -11.38 5.64
CA ALA A 144 4.56 -10.67 5.31
C ALA A 144 4.78 -9.65 4.19
N MET A 145 5.80 -8.80 4.30
CA MET A 145 6.17 -7.86 3.23
C MET A 145 6.62 -8.58 1.95
N GLY A 146 7.32 -9.72 2.05
CA GLY A 146 7.73 -10.51 0.90
C GLY A 146 6.56 -11.05 0.09
N VAL A 147 5.54 -11.58 0.78
CA VAL A 147 4.29 -12.04 0.15
C VAL A 147 3.55 -10.87 -0.49
N ALA A 148 3.47 -9.74 0.21
CA ALA A 148 2.78 -8.55 -0.28
C ALA A 148 3.48 -7.97 -1.53
N LEU A 149 4.81 -7.84 -1.51
CA LEU A 149 5.61 -7.43 -2.66
C LEU A 149 5.43 -8.40 -3.84
N GLY A 150 5.50 -9.71 -3.59
CA GLY A 150 5.29 -10.74 -4.61
C GLY A 150 3.93 -10.59 -5.28
N PHE A 151 2.88 -10.38 -4.49
CA PHE A 151 1.53 -10.11 -5.02
C PHE A 151 1.49 -8.84 -5.85
N ARG A 152 2.11 -7.75 -5.40
CA ARG A 152 2.13 -6.48 -6.16
C ARG A 152 2.85 -6.63 -7.49
N VAL A 153 4.02 -7.25 -7.51
CA VAL A 153 4.78 -7.53 -8.74
C VAL A 153 3.96 -8.41 -9.67
N PHE A 154 3.33 -9.46 -9.16
CA PHE A 154 2.45 -10.33 -9.94
C PHE A 154 1.30 -9.56 -10.60
N VAL A 155 0.57 -8.74 -9.84
CA VAL A 155 -0.54 -7.94 -10.38
C VAL A 155 -0.04 -6.87 -11.36
N LEU A 156 1.09 -6.22 -11.10
CA LEU A 156 1.61 -5.16 -11.96
C LEU A 156 2.10 -5.67 -13.32
N PHE A 157 2.76 -6.83 -13.35
CA PHE A 157 3.45 -7.33 -14.55
C PHE A 157 2.77 -8.54 -15.20
N MET A 158 2.14 -9.42 -14.43
CA MET A 158 1.56 -10.68 -14.95
C MET A 158 0.03 -10.63 -15.06
N LYS A 159 -0.64 -9.90 -14.16
CA LYS A 159 -2.11 -9.78 -14.11
C LYS A 159 -2.61 -8.33 -14.02
N PRO A 160 -2.18 -7.42 -14.92
CA PRO A 160 -2.59 -6.02 -14.88
C PRO A 160 -4.11 -5.83 -15.04
N GLU A 161 -4.81 -6.78 -15.63
CA GLU A 161 -6.27 -6.78 -15.74
C GLU A 161 -6.99 -6.83 -14.38
N TRP A 162 -6.33 -7.31 -13.32
CA TRP A 162 -6.90 -7.33 -11.96
C TRP A 162 -6.96 -5.94 -11.32
N MET A 163 -6.28 -4.94 -11.88
CA MET A 163 -6.42 -3.53 -11.47
C MET A 163 -7.75 -2.92 -11.94
N GLY A 164 -8.35 -3.55 -12.93
CA GLY A 164 -9.55 -3.11 -13.63
C GLY A 164 -9.25 -2.46 -14.98
N LYS A 165 -10.28 -2.37 -15.82
CA LYS A 165 -10.23 -1.73 -17.15
C LYS A 165 -11.38 -0.75 -17.31
N TYR A 166 -11.19 0.25 -18.15
CA TYR A 166 -12.25 1.16 -18.56
C TYR A 166 -12.91 0.67 -19.86
N GLN A 167 -14.21 0.88 -19.97
CA GLN A 167 -14.97 0.78 -21.22
C GLN A 167 -15.17 2.18 -21.79
N GLY A 168 -14.84 2.34 -23.08
CA GLY A 168 -14.94 3.61 -23.83
C GLY A 168 -13.60 4.11 -24.38
N GLU A 169 -13.64 4.93 -25.45
CA GLU A 169 -12.45 5.57 -26.03
C GLU A 169 -11.82 6.55 -25.03
N VAL A 170 -10.63 6.24 -24.53
CA VAL A 170 -9.73 7.27 -24.00
C VAL A 170 -9.11 7.97 -25.20
N ARG A 171 -9.73 9.05 -25.69
CA ARG A 171 -9.04 9.99 -26.56
C ARG A 171 -8.01 10.74 -25.72
N LEU A 172 -6.78 10.26 -25.76
CA LEU A 172 -5.62 11.03 -25.34
C LEU A 172 -5.46 12.17 -26.36
N ASN A 173 -5.72 13.41 -25.93
CA ASN A 173 -5.28 14.60 -26.63
C ASN A 173 -3.80 14.86 -26.32
#